data_AF-A0A496AP57-F1
#
_entry.id   AF-A0A496AP57-F1
#
_cell.length_a   1.000
_cell.length_b   1.000
_cell.length_c   1.000
_cell.angle_alpha   90.00
_cell.angle_beta   90.00
_cell.angle_gamma   90.00
#
_symmetry.space_group_name_H-M   'P 1'
#
loop_
_entity.id
_entity.type
_entity.pdbx_description
1 polymer ?
#
loop_
_entity_poly.entity_id
_entity_poly.type
_entity_poly.pdbx_seq_one_letter_code
_entity_poly.pdbx_strand_id
1 'polypeptide(L)'
;MKSSKSKPLLNIETISNAISLVYIKIAIILASICILSIPVEAEETPIPDKNQEETVKPTSDDNDNQSEPTKEVITGTSDRMERDQKNGITILIGNARTVRKNEEDVEIGFLNADKITLKSDTETGETVEIIAEGNVEIRDQDMFATCEHAIMNNLTNIIVLKDKVIVTQNKDKLETKLFTYNRTTGKQTGEGDVKFKVSITQANPIQEENSEDKKDKPDDESTSNDSESEKSDATQESSKDNSKETEKQDTSTEDNSDSDTSDNENEESEEEDETDDESISDESSEG
;
A
#
# COMPACT_ATOMS: atom_id res chain seq x y z
N MET A 1 28.89 -34.69 44.31
CA MET A 1 29.28 -34.00 43.07
C MET A 1 28.19 -34.22 42.02
N LYS A 2 27.61 -33.17 41.44
CA LYS A 2 26.74 -33.26 40.26
C LYS A 2 27.30 -32.30 39.19
N SER A 3 27.72 -32.85 38.07
CA SER A 3 28.29 -32.08 36.96
C SER A 3 27.17 -31.50 36.10
N SER A 4 27.10 -30.17 36.01
CA SER A 4 26.17 -29.49 35.11
C SER A 4 26.79 -29.40 33.71
N LYS A 5 26.15 -30.00 32.70
CA LYS A 5 26.53 -29.82 31.30
C LYS A 5 25.76 -28.63 30.73
N SER A 6 26.45 -27.55 30.39
CA SER A 6 25.89 -26.44 29.61
C SER A 6 25.56 -26.93 28.20
N LYS A 7 24.39 -26.54 27.67
CA LYS A 7 24.05 -26.72 26.25
C LYS A 7 24.71 -25.60 25.43
N PRO A 8 25.27 -25.89 24.24
CA PRO A 8 25.73 -24.84 23.35
C PRO A 8 24.53 -24.05 22.80
N LEU A 9 24.63 -22.73 22.78
CA LEU A 9 23.72 -21.86 22.04
C LEU A 9 24.15 -21.87 20.57
N LEU A 10 23.20 -22.08 19.65
CA LEU A 10 23.46 -22.05 18.21
C LEU A 10 23.60 -20.60 17.75
N ASN A 11 24.67 -20.28 17.01
CA ASN A 11 24.90 -18.94 16.48
C ASN A 11 23.89 -18.66 15.35
N ILE A 12 23.15 -17.55 15.47
CA ILE A 12 22.06 -17.14 14.58
C ILE A 12 22.61 -16.81 13.17
N GLU A 13 23.83 -16.30 13.06
CA GLU A 13 24.49 -16.01 11.78
C GLU A 13 24.67 -17.27 10.91
N THR A 14 24.94 -18.42 11.55
CA THR A 14 25.11 -19.70 10.84
C THR A 14 23.78 -20.20 10.25
N ILE A 15 22.64 -19.85 10.86
CA ILE A 15 21.31 -20.23 10.37
C ILE A 15 20.91 -19.36 9.17
N SER A 16 21.21 -18.06 9.20
CA SER A 16 20.93 -17.14 8.09
C SER A 16 21.61 -17.57 6.78
N ASN A 17 22.92 -17.84 6.84
CA ASN A 17 23.70 -18.26 5.67
C ASN A 17 23.26 -19.62 5.11
N ALA A 18 22.77 -20.53 5.95
CA ALA A 18 22.24 -21.82 5.51
C ALA A 18 20.93 -21.68 4.70
N ILE A 19 20.06 -20.72 5.07
CA ILE A 19 18.78 -20.48 4.38
C ILE A 19 19.03 -19.84 3.00
N SER A 20 19.93 -18.85 2.91
CA SER A 20 20.29 -18.20 1.64
C SER A 20 20.81 -19.20 0.59
N LEU A 21 21.66 -20.14 1.01
CA LEU A 21 22.22 -21.19 0.15
C LEU A 21 21.20 -22.21 -0.38
N VAL A 22 20.03 -22.34 0.26
CA VAL A 22 18.94 -23.20 -0.23
C VAL A 22 18.15 -22.50 -1.34
N TYR A 23 17.84 -21.22 -1.18
CA TYR A 23 17.11 -20.44 -2.19
C TYR A 23 17.84 -20.36 -3.53
N ILE A 24 19.16 -20.11 -3.52
CA ILE A 24 19.98 -20.03 -4.74
C ILE A 24 19.93 -21.36 -5.53
N LYS A 25 19.91 -22.51 -4.83
CA LYS A 25 19.85 -23.83 -5.48
C LYS A 25 18.48 -24.14 -6.09
N ILE A 26 17.39 -23.65 -5.48
CA ILE A 26 16.03 -23.82 -6.02
C ILE A 26 15.86 -22.98 -7.29
N ALA A 27 16.36 -21.73 -7.31
CA ALA A 27 16.30 -20.86 -8.49
C ALA A 27 17.02 -21.47 -9.71
N ILE A 28 18.20 -22.06 -9.53
CA ILE A 28 18.97 -22.71 -10.61
C ILE A 28 18.22 -23.93 -11.19
N ILE A 29 17.49 -24.69 -10.37
CA ILE A 29 16.71 -25.85 -10.85
C ILE A 29 15.52 -25.40 -11.71
N LEU A 30 14.83 -24.32 -11.32
CA LEU A 30 13.67 -23.80 -12.06
C LEU A 30 14.08 -23.23 -13.43
N ALA A 31 15.18 -22.48 -13.50
CA ALA A 31 15.69 -21.95 -14.76
C ALA A 31 16.06 -23.03 -15.79
N SER A 32 16.40 -24.24 -15.35
CA SER A 32 16.85 -25.34 -16.23
C SER A 32 15.72 -26.12 -16.93
N ILE A 33 14.44 -25.83 -16.64
CA ILE A 33 13.29 -26.58 -17.17
C ILE A 33 12.69 -25.94 -18.45
N CYS A 34 12.99 -24.67 -18.74
CA CYS A 34 12.31 -23.91 -19.81
C CYS A 34 12.85 -24.07 -21.25
N ILE A 35 13.76 -25.01 -21.53
CA ILE A 35 14.52 -25.05 -22.83
C ILE A 35 13.97 -26.08 -23.85
N LEU A 36 12.83 -26.75 -23.59
CA LEU A 36 12.28 -27.80 -24.48
C LEU A 36 10.82 -27.57 -24.92
N SER A 37 10.59 -26.52 -25.72
CA SER A 37 9.41 -26.38 -26.58
C SER A 37 9.78 -25.70 -27.90
N ILE A 38 10.06 -26.51 -28.94
CA ILE A 38 10.17 -26.04 -30.33
C ILE A 38 8.82 -26.29 -31.01
N PRO A 39 8.12 -25.27 -31.54
CA PRO A 39 6.95 -25.50 -32.36
C PRO A 39 7.38 -26.05 -33.73
N VAL A 40 6.74 -27.16 -34.16
CA VAL A 40 6.86 -27.65 -35.54
C VAL A 40 5.93 -26.84 -36.43
N GLU A 41 6.51 -26.14 -37.39
CA GLU A 41 5.80 -25.38 -38.41
C GLU A 41 5.47 -26.30 -39.60
N ALA A 42 4.21 -26.28 -40.05
CA ALA A 42 3.75 -27.04 -41.21
C ALA A 42 2.75 -26.20 -42.02
N GLU A 43 3.06 -25.98 -43.30
CA GLU A 43 2.23 -25.23 -44.25
C GLU A 43 1.21 -26.11 -45.02
N GLU A 44 0.33 -25.44 -45.78
CA GLU A 44 -0.60 -25.96 -46.80
C GLU A 44 -1.83 -26.75 -46.28
N THR A 45 -3.08 -26.55 -46.72
CA THR A 45 -3.70 -25.80 -47.84
C THR A 45 -5.20 -25.46 -47.52
N PRO A 46 -5.93 -24.67 -48.34
CA PRO A 46 -7.26 -24.09 -47.97
C PRO A 46 -8.53 -24.81 -48.52
N ILE A 47 -9.71 -24.19 -48.24
CA ILE A 47 -11.10 -24.37 -48.78
C ILE A 47 -11.97 -25.53 -48.19
N PRO A 48 -13.34 -25.55 -48.27
CA PRO A 48 -14.22 -24.97 -47.22
C PRO A 48 -15.38 -25.85 -46.64
N ASP A 49 -15.88 -25.43 -45.46
CA ASP A 49 -17.27 -25.41 -44.94
C ASP A 49 -18.30 -26.52 -45.31
N LYS A 50 -18.65 -27.39 -44.35
CA LYS A 50 -20.04 -27.62 -43.85
C LYS A 50 -20.23 -28.66 -42.72
N ASN A 51 -21.09 -28.30 -41.77
CA ASN A 51 -21.95 -29.12 -40.86
C ASN A 51 -21.39 -30.23 -39.94
N GLN A 52 -21.53 -29.97 -38.63
CA GLN A 52 -22.07 -30.82 -37.53
C GLN A 52 -22.07 -32.36 -37.65
N GLU A 53 -21.44 -33.06 -36.68
CA GLU A 53 -22.12 -33.93 -35.69
C GLU A 53 -21.22 -34.20 -34.46
N GLU A 54 -21.78 -34.74 -33.37
CA GLU A 54 -21.13 -34.89 -32.05
C GLU A 54 -20.04 -35.97 -31.97
N THR A 55 -19.06 -35.79 -31.07
CA THR A 55 -18.42 -36.91 -30.35
C THR A 55 -18.00 -36.47 -28.94
N VAL A 56 -18.13 -37.36 -27.95
CA VAL A 56 -18.13 -37.04 -26.52
C VAL A 56 -16.86 -37.49 -25.78
N LYS A 57 -16.40 -36.65 -24.83
CA LYS A 57 -15.37 -36.89 -23.77
C LYS A 57 -13.89 -36.94 -24.23
N PRO A 58 -12.91 -36.70 -23.31
CA PRO A 58 -13.00 -36.68 -21.84
C PRO A 58 -12.94 -35.30 -21.17
N THR A 59 -13.42 -35.30 -19.92
CA THR A 59 -13.27 -34.23 -18.93
C THR A 59 -11.80 -34.08 -18.50
N SER A 60 -11.27 -32.87 -18.55
CA SER A 60 -10.10 -32.43 -17.77
C SER A 60 -10.52 -31.24 -16.93
N ASP A 61 -10.93 -31.50 -15.69
CA ASP A 61 -11.23 -30.48 -14.67
C ASP A 61 -9.93 -29.88 -14.11
N ASP A 62 -9.09 -29.32 -14.98
CA ASP A 62 -7.97 -28.48 -14.57
C ASP A 62 -8.44 -27.02 -14.58
N ASN A 63 -9.25 -26.70 -13.57
CA ASN A 63 -9.65 -25.33 -13.25
C ASN A 63 -8.49 -24.61 -12.55
N ASP A 64 -7.37 -24.47 -13.26
CA ASP A 64 -6.30 -23.55 -12.93
C ASP A 64 -6.80 -22.13 -13.23
N ASN A 65 -7.71 -21.67 -12.38
CA ASN A 65 -8.05 -20.25 -12.27
C ASN A 65 -6.89 -19.53 -11.58
N GLN A 66 -5.72 -19.58 -12.24
CA GLN A 66 -4.60 -18.70 -11.98
C GLN A 66 -5.06 -17.30 -12.37
N SER A 67 -5.76 -16.63 -11.43
CA SER A 67 -6.12 -15.22 -11.57
C SER A 67 -4.85 -14.46 -11.94
N GLU A 68 -4.86 -13.83 -13.11
CA GLU A 68 -3.74 -13.00 -13.53
C GLU A 68 -3.49 -11.93 -12.45
N PRO A 69 -2.23 -11.58 -12.17
CA PRO A 69 -1.92 -10.59 -11.16
C PRO A 69 -2.51 -9.24 -11.58
N THR A 70 -3.56 -8.80 -10.89
CA THR A 70 -4.23 -7.52 -11.16
C THR A 70 -3.21 -6.39 -11.08
N LYS A 71 -2.99 -5.71 -12.20
CA LYS A 71 -1.96 -4.68 -12.33
C LYS A 71 -2.35 -3.44 -11.56
N GLU A 72 -1.59 -3.14 -10.51
CA GLU A 72 -1.71 -1.88 -9.76
C GLU A 72 -0.82 -0.79 -10.39
N VAL A 73 -1.29 0.46 -10.40
CA VAL A 73 -0.52 1.64 -10.80
C VAL A 73 -0.32 2.54 -9.59
N ILE A 74 0.92 2.98 -9.36
CA ILE A 74 1.28 3.93 -8.30
C ILE A 74 1.55 5.29 -8.92
N THR A 75 0.82 6.31 -8.48
CA THR A 75 1.12 7.72 -8.79
C THR A 75 1.60 8.42 -7.52
N GLY A 76 2.45 9.44 -7.65
CA GLY A 76 3.08 10.11 -6.51
C GLY A 76 3.29 11.61 -6.72
N THR A 77 3.21 12.36 -5.62
CA THR A 77 3.41 13.82 -5.55
C THR A 77 4.21 14.18 -4.30
N SER A 78 5.08 15.17 -4.39
CA SER A 78 5.87 15.71 -3.27
C SER A 78 6.49 17.07 -3.64
N ASP A 79 7.06 17.76 -2.66
CA ASP A 79 7.78 19.03 -2.87
C ASP A 79 9.10 18.82 -3.62
N ARG A 80 9.79 17.69 -3.35
CA ARG A 80 11.03 17.26 -4.03
C ARG A 80 10.96 15.77 -4.37
N MET A 81 11.60 15.39 -5.48
CA MET A 81 11.80 14.00 -5.88
C MET A 81 13.27 13.78 -6.25
N GLU A 82 13.82 12.66 -5.79
CA GLU A 82 15.14 12.14 -6.18
C GLU A 82 14.96 10.76 -6.82
N ARG A 83 15.81 10.43 -7.80
CA ARG A 83 15.76 9.12 -8.46
C ARG A 83 17.16 8.62 -8.79
N ASP A 84 17.48 7.45 -8.25
CA ASP A 84 18.62 6.63 -8.65
C ASP A 84 18.11 5.49 -9.52
N GLN A 85 18.21 5.67 -10.83
CA GLN A 85 17.76 4.67 -11.80
C GLN A 85 18.65 3.42 -11.81
N LYS A 86 19.92 3.52 -11.40
CA LYS A 86 20.86 2.39 -11.37
C LYS A 86 20.48 1.40 -10.26
N ASN A 87 20.05 1.92 -9.12
CA ASN A 87 19.65 1.12 -7.95
C ASN A 87 18.12 0.92 -7.83
N GLY A 88 17.33 1.42 -8.79
CA GLY A 88 15.87 1.28 -8.78
C GLY A 88 15.16 2.11 -7.68
N ILE A 89 15.79 3.16 -7.16
CA ILE A 89 15.27 3.93 -6.01
C ILE A 89 14.65 5.25 -6.50
N THR A 90 13.43 5.55 -6.05
CA THR A 90 12.84 6.90 -6.14
C THR A 90 12.46 7.37 -4.74
N ILE A 91 12.88 8.56 -4.34
CA ILE A 91 12.59 9.16 -3.04
C ILE A 91 11.73 10.41 -3.24
N LEU A 92 10.57 10.45 -2.60
CA LEU A 92 9.66 11.60 -2.51
C LEU A 92 9.87 12.25 -1.14
N ILE A 93 10.08 13.57 -1.10
CA ILE A 93 10.45 14.32 0.12
C ILE A 93 9.59 15.59 0.20
N GLY A 94 9.01 15.84 1.38
CA GLY A 94 8.14 16.98 1.64
C GLY A 94 6.72 16.73 1.11
N ASN A 95 5.74 16.73 2.02
CA ASN A 95 4.31 16.50 1.72
C ASN A 95 4.09 15.30 0.78
N ALA A 96 4.86 14.22 0.99
CA ALA A 96 4.91 13.09 0.06
C ALA A 96 3.62 12.28 0.14
N ARG A 97 2.95 12.12 -1.00
CA ARG A 97 1.74 11.33 -1.16
C ARG A 97 1.89 10.38 -2.34
N THR A 98 1.50 9.12 -2.16
CA THR A 98 1.25 8.18 -3.25
C THR A 98 -0.19 7.69 -3.23
N VAL A 99 -0.71 7.41 -4.42
CA VAL A 99 -2.05 6.85 -4.64
C VAL A 99 -1.91 5.60 -5.50
N ARG A 100 -2.49 4.50 -5.01
CA ARG A 100 -2.55 3.21 -5.69
C ARG A 100 -3.90 3.05 -6.37
N LYS A 101 -3.85 2.65 -7.64
CA LYS A 101 -5.03 2.40 -8.48
C LYS A 101 -5.00 1.01 -9.08
N ASN A 102 -6.18 0.45 -9.35
CA ASN A 102 -6.31 -0.78 -10.16
C ASN A 102 -6.28 -0.46 -11.68
N GLU A 103 -6.46 -1.49 -12.50
CA GLU A 103 -6.53 -1.40 -13.97
C GLU A 103 -7.67 -0.51 -14.50
N GLU A 104 -8.72 -0.32 -13.70
CA GLU A 104 -9.90 0.50 -14.01
C GLU A 104 -9.73 1.98 -13.56
N ASP A 105 -8.51 2.38 -13.18
CA ASP A 105 -8.16 3.71 -12.62
C ASP A 105 -8.86 4.06 -11.29
N VAL A 106 -9.43 3.06 -10.60
CA VAL A 106 -10.09 3.22 -9.28
C VAL A 106 -9.04 3.25 -8.17
N GLU A 107 -9.11 4.25 -7.30
CA GLU A 107 -8.26 4.35 -6.10
C GLU A 107 -8.56 3.21 -5.11
N ILE A 108 -7.58 2.35 -4.87
CA ILE A 108 -7.63 1.23 -3.93
C ILE A 108 -6.89 1.50 -2.61
N GLY A 109 -6.09 2.58 -2.57
CA GLY A 109 -5.37 3.01 -1.38
C GLY A 109 -4.49 4.24 -1.60
N PHE A 110 -4.03 4.83 -0.50
CA PHE A 110 -3.08 5.94 -0.52
C PHE A 110 -2.09 5.82 0.65
N LEU A 111 -0.98 6.54 0.54
CA LEU A 111 0.06 6.63 1.57
C LEU A 111 0.59 8.07 1.58
N ASN A 112 0.41 8.77 2.70
CA ASN A 112 0.98 10.10 2.96
C ASN A 112 2.13 9.95 3.99
N ALA A 113 3.20 10.73 3.86
CA ALA A 113 4.27 10.85 4.83
C ALA A 113 5.13 12.10 4.60
N ASP A 114 6.05 12.41 5.52
CA ASP A 114 7.08 13.43 5.28
C ASP A 114 8.06 12.99 4.18
N LYS A 115 8.33 11.68 4.10
CA LYS A 115 9.19 11.04 3.08
C LYS A 115 8.66 9.66 2.67
N ILE A 116 8.67 9.38 1.36
CA ILE A 116 8.33 8.06 0.81
C ILE A 116 9.46 7.59 -0.11
N THR A 117 10.03 6.41 0.15
CA THR A 117 11.02 5.74 -0.69
C THR A 117 10.37 4.57 -1.42
N LEU A 118 10.33 4.63 -2.74
CA LEU A 118 9.92 3.56 -3.64
C LEU A 118 11.17 2.82 -4.10
N LYS A 119 11.21 1.50 -3.90
CA LYS A 119 12.21 0.61 -4.49
C LYS A 119 11.53 -0.21 -5.58
N SER A 120 12.07 -0.15 -6.79
CA SER A 120 11.71 -1.01 -7.91
C SER A 120 12.77 -2.07 -8.17
N ASP A 121 12.33 -3.21 -8.68
CA ASP A 121 13.20 -4.15 -9.35
C ASP A 121 13.83 -3.48 -10.60
N THR A 122 15.13 -3.67 -10.80
CA THR A 122 15.87 -3.02 -11.89
C THR A 122 15.71 -3.70 -13.25
N GLU A 123 15.25 -4.95 -13.27
CA GLU A 123 15.00 -5.72 -14.50
C GLU A 123 13.55 -5.53 -14.98
N THR A 124 12.57 -5.59 -14.08
CA THR A 124 11.14 -5.45 -14.43
C THR A 124 10.61 -4.02 -14.34
N GLY A 125 11.24 -3.17 -13.52
CA GLY A 125 10.77 -1.83 -13.17
C GLY A 125 9.65 -1.80 -12.12
N GLU A 126 9.11 -2.95 -11.71
CA GLU A 126 7.99 -3.06 -10.77
C GLU A 126 8.40 -2.64 -9.36
N THR A 127 7.54 -1.89 -8.67
CA THR A 127 7.80 -1.47 -7.29
C THR A 127 7.68 -2.65 -6.32
N VAL A 128 8.81 -3.11 -5.79
CA VAL A 128 8.90 -4.27 -4.87
C VAL A 128 8.67 -3.88 -3.42
N GLU A 129 9.04 -2.66 -3.02
CA GLU A 129 8.95 -2.18 -1.65
C GLU A 129 8.71 -0.67 -1.58
N ILE A 130 7.86 -0.24 -0.64
CA ILE A 130 7.56 1.15 -0.33
C ILE A 130 7.88 1.37 1.15
N ILE A 131 8.70 2.36 1.47
CA ILE A 131 9.04 2.76 2.84
C ILE A 131 8.55 4.20 3.05
N ALA A 132 7.70 4.43 4.04
CA ALA A 132 7.24 5.76 4.43
C ALA A 132 7.74 6.10 5.83
N GLU A 133 8.17 7.36 6.01
CA GLU A 133 8.83 7.84 7.22
C GLU A 133 8.29 9.23 7.59
N GLY A 134 7.90 9.41 8.86
CA GLY A 134 7.38 10.66 9.42
C GLY A 134 5.91 10.90 9.09
N ASN A 135 5.08 11.14 10.12
CA ASN A 135 3.66 11.48 10.01
C ASN A 135 2.86 10.56 9.05
N VAL A 136 3.13 9.26 9.09
CA VAL A 136 2.63 8.33 8.08
C VAL A 136 1.13 8.09 8.26
N GLU A 137 0.37 8.29 7.18
CA GLU A 137 -1.05 7.98 7.07
C GLU A 137 -1.26 7.05 5.87
N ILE A 138 -1.82 5.86 6.10
CA ILE A 138 -2.03 4.84 5.07
C ILE A 138 -3.50 4.42 5.01
N ARG A 139 -4.00 4.27 3.79
CA ARG A 139 -5.22 3.53 3.50
C ARG A 139 -4.93 2.40 2.52
N ASP A 140 -5.30 1.17 2.88
CA ASP A 140 -5.31 0.01 1.99
C ASP A 140 -6.71 -0.61 2.10
N GLN A 141 -7.54 -0.43 1.06
CA GLN A 141 -8.95 -0.83 1.05
C GLN A 141 -9.75 -0.26 2.26
N ASP A 142 -10.18 -1.14 3.16
CA ASP A 142 -10.98 -0.87 4.36
C ASP A 142 -10.12 -0.56 5.59
N MET A 143 -8.80 -0.77 5.50
CA MET A 143 -7.85 -0.46 6.56
C MET A 143 -7.36 0.96 6.44
N PHE A 144 -7.55 1.74 7.49
CA PHE A 144 -6.90 3.03 7.71
C PHE A 144 -5.89 2.89 8.85
N ALA A 145 -4.70 3.48 8.74
CA ALA A 145 -3.76 3.52 9.86
C ALA A 145 -2.88 4.78 9.86
N THR A 146 -2.41 5.14 11.05
CA THR A 146 -1.35 6.13 11.25
C THR A 146 -0.19 5.54 12.05
N CYS A 147 1.05 5.97 11.75
CA CYS A 147 2.27 5.53 12.44
C CYS A 147 3.44 6.48 12.13
N GLU A 148 4.62 6.22 12.70
CA GLU A 148 5.84 7.00 12.36
C GLU A 148 6.62 6.40 11.18
N HIS A 149 6.50 5.09 10.96
CA HIS A 149 7.23 4.38 9.90
C HIS A 149 6.43 3.19 9.36
N ALA A 150 6.27 3.11 8.05
CA ALA A 150 5.60 2.00 7.36
C ALA A 150 6.50 1.38 6.29
N ILE A 151 6.43 0.05 6.15
CA ILE A 151 7.05 -0.71 5.08
C ILE A 151 5.95 -1.54 4.41
N MET A 152 5.74 -1.35 3.11
CA MET A 152 4.87 -2.19 2.28
C MET A 152 5.75 -2.99 1.33
N ASN A 153 5.80 -4.30 1.50
CA ASN A 153 6.56 -5.20 0.64
C ASN A 153 5.57 -5.91 -0.32
N ASN A 154 5.61 -5.51 -1.59
CA ASN A 154 4.64 -5.95 -2.60
C ASN A 154 4.90 -7.40 -3.05
N LEU A 155 6.15 -7.85 -3.04
CA LEU A 155 6.53 -9.24 -3.35
C LEU A 155 5.94 -10.24 -2.35
N THR A 156 6.00 -9.93 -1.05
CA THR A 156 5.48 -10.80 0.03
C THR A 156 4.05 -10.48 0.43
N ASN A 157 3.48 -9.39 -0.09
CA ASN A 157 2.18 -8.85 0.30
C ASN A 157 2.07 -8.57 1.82
N ILE A 158 3.15 -8.07 2.42
CA ILE A 158 3.21 -7.74 3.85
C ILE A 158 3.34 -6.23 4.05
N ILE A 159 2.47 -5.67 4.88
CA ILE A 159 2.58 -4.32 5.42
C ILE A 159 3.06 -4.42 6.88
N VAL A 160 4.11 -3.67 7.23
CA VAL A 160 4.64 -3.54 8.59
C VAL A 160 4.56 -2.07 8.99
N LEU A 161 3.84 -1.76 10.06
CA LEU A 161 3.74 -0.42 10.64
C LEU A 161 4.46 -0.40 11.99
N LYS A 162 5.23 0.65 12.25
CA LYS A 162 6.06 0.80 13.44
C LYS A 162 5.85 2.17 14.09
N ASP A 163 5.91 2.15 15.41
CA ASP A 163 5.90 3.27 16.34
C ASP A 163 4.62 4.13 16.29
N LYS A 164 3.99 4.29 17.46
CA LYS A 164 2.70 4.96 17.68
C LYS A 164 1.60 4.48 16.71
N VAL A 165 1.58 3.19 16.38
CA VAL A 165 0.66 2.64 15.38
C VAL A 165 -0.77 2.69 15.88
N ILE A 166 -1.65 3.31 15.09
CA ILE A 166 -3.09 3.30 15.28
C ILE A 166 -3.73 2.78 14.01
N VAL A 167 -4.36 1.61 14.06
CA VAL A 167 -5.15 1.03 12.96
C VAL A 167 -6.63 1.20 13.26
N THR A 168 -7.41 1.60 12.26
CA THR A 168 -8.87 1.67 12.29
C THR A 168 -9.42 0.89 11.11
N GLN A 169 -10.33 -0.05 11.38
CA GLN A 169 -11.03 -0.85 10.37
C GLN A 169 -12.52 -0.83 10.70
N ASN A 170 -13.36 -0.33 9.80
CA ASN A 170 -14.78 -0.11 10.04
C ASN A 170 -15.07 0.76 11.29
N LYS A 171 -15.47 0.13 12.40
CA LYS A 171 -15.75 0.79 13.70
C LYS A 171 -14.78 0.34 14.80
N ASP A 172 -13.77 -0.44 14.43
CA ASP A 172 -12.83 -1.07 15.34
C ASP A 172 -11.51 -0.31 15.30
N LYS A 173 -10.87 -0.17 16.46
CA LYS A 173 -9.60 0.54 16.63
C LYS A 173 -8.59 -0.35 17.35
N LEU A 174 -7.36 -0.35 16.87
CA LEU A 174 -6.20 -1.01 17.45
C LEU A 174 -5.09 0.02 17.65
N GLU A 175 -4.45 0.04 18.81
CA GLU A 175 -3.25 0.83 19.10
C GLU A 175 -2.13 -0.16 19.50
N THR A 176 -0.92 0.01 18.95
CA THR A 176 0.19 -0.92 19.16
C THR A 176 1.54 -0.26 18.82
N LYS A 177 2.67 -0.88 19.20
CA LYS A 177 4.02 -0.41 18.81
C LYS A 177 4.46 -0.97 17.46
N LEU A 178 4.12 -2.23 17.19
CA LEU A 178 4.35 -2.90 15.92
C LEU A 178 3.02 -3.49 15.46
N PHE A 179 2.71 -3.34 14.18
CA PHE A 179 1.61 -4.01 13.50
C PHE A 179 2.11 -4.63 12.21
N THR A 180 1.65 -5.83 11.91
CA THR A 180 1.94 -6.51 10.65
C THR A 180 0.64 -7.05 10.07
N TYR A 181 0.42 -6.79 8.78
CA TYR A 181 -0.72 -7.27 8.00
C TYR A 181 -0.23 -7.99 6.75
N ASN A 182 -0.66 -9.23 6.55
CA ASN A 182 -0.41 -9.97 5.33
C ASN A 182 -1.67 -9.93 4.45
N ARG A 183 -1.61 -9.19 3.33
CA ARG A 183 -2.74 -8.91 2.44
C ARG A 183 -3.30 -10.20 1.79
N THR A 184 -2.44 -11.18 1.51
CA THR A 184 -2.83 -12.46 0.88
C THR A 184 -3.65 -13.36 1.81
N THR A 185 -3.33 -13.40 3.11
CA THR A 185 -3.98 -14.29 4.09
C THR A 185 -5.00 -13.59 4.99
N GLY A 186 -5.09 -12.26 4.90
CA GLY A 186 -5.87 -11.44 5.83
C GLY A 186 -5.30 -11.39 7.26
N LYS A 187 -4.17 -12.07 7.54
CA LYS A 187 -3.65 -12.21 8.90
C LYS A 187 -3.08 -10.88 9.41
N GLN A 188 -3.57 -10.46 10.58
CA GLN A 188 -3.10 -9.28 11.31
C GLN A 188 -2.44 -9.70 12.64
N THR A 189 -1.34 -9.04 13.01
CA THR A 189 -0.66 -9.22 14.30
C THR A 189 -0.23 -7.87 14.86
N GLY A 190 -0.58 -7.58 16.11
CA GLY A 190 -0.10 -6.42 16.86
C GLY A 190 0.82 -6.86 18.00
N GLU A 191 1.95 -6.17 18.18
CA GLU A 191 2.94 -6.44 19.22
C GLU A 191 3.38 -5.15 19.94
N GLY A 192 3.51 -5.24 21.27
CA GLY A 192 3.93 -4.13 22.14
C GLY A 192 2.78 -3.18 22.51
N ASP A 193 2.36 -3.24 23.79
CA ASP A 193 1.34 -2.37 24.40
C ASP A 193 0.00 -2.30 23.65
N VAL A 194 -0.42 -3.45 23.13
CA VAL A 194 -1.64 -3.60 22.32
C VAL A 194 -2.89 -3.19 23.11
N LYS A 195 -3.65 -2.23 22.57
CA LYS A 195 -4.99 -1.85 23.05
C LYS A 195 -5.97 -1.95 21.90
N PHE A 196 -7.18 -2.44 22.14
CA PHE A 196 -8.20 -2.54 21.11
C PHE A 196 -9.58 -2.11 21.61
N LYS A 197 -10.40 -1.63 20.67
CA LYS A 197 -11.82 -1.35 20.82
C LYS A 197 -12.53 -1.99 19.63
N VAL A 198 -13.45 -2.92 19.90
CA VAL A 198 -14.23 -3.63 18.88
C VAL A 198 -15.71 -3.33 19.08
N SER A 199 -16.44 -3.14 17.98
CA SER A 199 -17.86 -2.84 17.95
C SER A 199 -18.66 -4.11 17.68
N ILE A 200 -19.56 -4.45 18.61
CA ILE A 200 -20.43 -5.64 18.48
C ILE A 200 -21.83 -5.20 18.05
N THR A 201 -22.23 -5.59 16.84
CA THR A 201 -23.64 -5.48 16.40
C THR A 201 -24.38 -6.74 16.85
N GLN A 202 -25.26 -6.62 17.83
CA GLN A 202 -26.17 -7.71 18.18
C GLN A 202 -27.30 -7.77 17.15
N ALA A 203 -27.56 -8.95 16.60
CA ALA A 203 -28.77 -9.18 15.81
C ALA A 203 -30.00 -9.00 16.73
N ASN A 204 -31.06 -8.37 16.22
CA ASN A 204 -32.33 -8.33 16.94
C ASN A 204 -32.77 -9.76 17.26
N PRO A 205 -33.22 -10.05 18.49
CA PRO A 205 -33.82 -11.34 18.79
C PRO A 205 -35.02 -11.53 17.86
N ILE A 206 -35.04 -12.64 17.13
CA ILE A 206 -36.20 -13.04 16.32
C ILE A 206 -37.36 -13.20 17.28
N GLN A 207 -38.35 -12.31 17.20
CA GLN A 207 -39.64 -12.57 17.81
C GLN A 207 -40.27 -13.68 16.97
N GLU A 208 -40.42 -14.86 17.56
CA GLU A 208 -41.27 -15.90 16.98
C GLU A 208 -42.69 -15.34 16.95
N GLU A 209 -43.15 -14.89 15.78
CA GLU A 209 -44.56 -14.58 15.57
C GLU A 209 -45.35 -15.87 15.72
N ASN A 210 -45.96 -16.02 16.90
CA ASN A 210 -46.81 -17.14 17.23
C ASN A 210 -48.11 -17.01 16.41
N SER A 211 -48.10 -17.61 15.22
CA SER A 211 -49.18 -17.53 14.25
C SER A 211 -50.40 -18.35 14.68
N GLU A 212 -51.27 -17.77 15.51
CA GLU A 212 -52.64 -18.27 15.70
C GLU A 212 -53.64 -17.50 14.84
N ASP A 213 -54.15 -18.22 13.84
CA ASP A 213 -55.16 -17.84 12.86
C ASP A 213 -56.48 -17.42 13.52
N LYS A 214 -56.96 -16.20 13.20
CA LYS A 214 -58.38 -15.86 13.26
C LYS A 214 -58.81 -14.98 12.09
N LYS A 215 -59.51 -15.61 11.15
CA LYS A 215 -60.53 -14.97 10.31
C LYS A 215 -61.48 -14.12 11.16
N ASP A 216 -61.81 -12.91 10.68
CA ASP A 216 -63.11 -12.69 10.03
C ASP A 216 -63.16 -11.32 9.30
N LYS A 217 -63.82 -11.32 8.13
CA LYS A 217 -64.33 -10.15 7.37
C LYS A 217 -65.87 -10.15 7.55
N PRO A 218 -66.68 -9.11 7.21
CA PRO A 218 -66.43 -8.10 6.17
C PRO A 218 -66.90 -6.64 6.47
N ASP A 219 -66.61 -5.73 5.51
CA ASP A 219 -67.26 -4.44 5.14
C ASP A 219 -67.44 -3.33 6.23
N ASP A 220 -67.53 -2.02 5.94
CA ASP A 220 -67.92 -1.31 4.70
C ASP A 220 -67.33 0.13 4.58
N GLU A 221 -67.36 0.66 3.35
CA GLU A 221 -67.43 2.06 2.86
C GLU A 221 -66.43 3.20 3.18
N SER A 222 -66.04 3.90 2.09
CA SER A 222 -65.79 5.35 1.93
C SER A 222 -64.57 6.02 2.63
N THR A 223 -63.91 7.05 2.09
CA THR A 223 -64.14 7.84 0.85
C THR A 223 -62.80 8.28 0.23
N SER A 224 -62.81 8.61 -1.06
CA SER A 224 -61.71 9.30 -1.76
C SER A 224 -61.36 10.66 -1.15
N ASN A 225 -60.08 11.06 -1.22
CA ASN A 225 -59.78 12.45 -1.56
C ASN A 225 -58.47 12.61 -2.33
N ASP A 226 -58.54 13.41 -3.37
CA ASP A 226 -57.48 13.81 -4.29
C ASP A 226 -57.01 15.22 -3.92
N SER A 227 -55.71 15.52 -4.07
CA SER A 227 -55.15 16.88 -3.96
C SER A 227 -53.68 16.92 -4.40
N GLU A 228 -53.45 17.34 -5.64
CA GLU A 228 -52.30 18.17 -5.97
C GLU A 228 -52.32 19.47 -5.13
N SER A 229 -51.16 20.05 -4.78
CA SER A 229 -50.78 21.39 -5.26
C SER A 229 -49.42 21.90 -4.72
N GLU A 230 -48.63 22.45 -5.63
CA GLU A 230 -47.79 23.66 -5.52
C GLU A 230 -46.83 23.90 -4.33
N LYS A 231 -45.56 23.61 -4.61
CA LYS A 231 -44.48 24.62 -4.71
C LYS A 231 -44.83 26.07 -4.34
N SER A 232 -44.13 26.63 -3.35
CA SER A 232 -43.78 28.06 -3.33
C SER A 232 -42.37 28.28 -2.79
N ASP A 233 -41.75 29.35 -3.28
CA ASP A 233 -40.37 29.81 -3.05
C ASP A 233 -40.43 31.27 -2.58
N ALA A 234 -39.30 31.84 -2.14
CA ALA A 234 -39.02 33.24 -1.75
C ALA A 234 -38.72 33.53 -0.26
N THR A 235 -37.42 33.52 0.02
CA THR A 235 -36.66 34.46 0.86
C THR A 235 -37.30 35.84 1.15
N GLN A 236 -37.28 36.29 2.41
CA GLN A 236 -36.78 37.64 2.76
C GLN A 236 -36.36 37.82 4.24
N GLU A 237 -35.04 37.92 4.42
CA GLU A 237 -34.30 38.88 5.25
C GLU A 237 -35.06 39.88 6.15
N SER A 238 -34.73 39.93 7.44
CA SER A 238 -34.55 41.21 8.16
C SER A 238 -33.66 41.08 9.40
N SER A 239 -32.89 42.13 9.63
CA SER A 239 -31.83 42.26 10.64
C SER A 239 -32.34 42.51 12.06
N LYS A 240 -31.52 42.13 13.07
CA LYS A 240 -31.23 43.09 14.15
C LYS A 240 -29.86 42.90 14.81
N ASP A 241 -29.05 43.94 14.66
CA ASP A 241 -27.80 44.22 15.34
C ASP A 241 -28.02 44.55 16.83
N ASN A 242 -27.08 44.19 17.71
CA ASN A 242 -26.82 44.99 18.90
C ASN A 242 -25.40 44.76 19.45
N SER A 243 -24.53 45.72 19.19
CA SER A 243 -23.16 45.81 19.70
C SER A 243 -23.07 46.76 20.91
N LYS A 244 -22.18 46.46 21.86
CA LYS A 244 -21.31 47.41 22.59
C LYS A 244 -20.26 46.64 23.42
N GLU A 245 -18.95 46.86 23.32
CA GLU A 245 -18.15 48.05 23.72
C GLU A 245 -18.25 48.33 25.25
N THR A 246 -17.21 48.65 26.04
CA THR A 246 -15.83 49.17 25.87
C THR A 246 -14.98 48.60 27.06
N GLU A 247 -13.64 48.69 27.22
CA GLU A 247 -12.54 49.37 26.54
C GLU A 247 -11.18 48.62 26.73
N LYS A 248 -10.10 49.24 26.24
CA LYS A 248 -8.65 48.96 26.20
C LYS A 248 -7.95 48.71 27.55
N GLN A 249 -6.76 48.08 27.47
CA GLN A 249 -5.54 48.72 27.99
C GLN A 249 -4.29 48.28 27.20
N ASP A 250 -3.49 49.26 26.77
CA ASP A 250 -2.21 49.06 26.09
C ASP A 250 -1.10 48.58 27.04
N THR A 251 -0.11 47.85 26.50
CA THR A 251 1.32 48.17 26.73
C THR A 251 2.19 47.57 25.63
N SER A 252 2.90 48.44 24.94
CA SER A 252 4.04 48.12 24.06
C SER A 252 5.28 47.78 24.89
N THR A 253 6.04 46.77 24.46
CA THR A 253 7.48 46.72 24.71
C THR A 253 8.16 46.22 23.44
N GLU A 254 8.83 47.14 22.76
CA GLU A 254 9.90 46.83 21.81
C GLU A 254 11.07 46.23 22.62
N ASP A 255 11.70 45.16 22.14
CA ASP A 255 13.15 45.07 22.32
C ASP A 255 13.79 44.21 21.24
N ASN A 256 14.99 44.63 20.83
CA ASN A 256 15.70 44.11 19.67
C ASN A 256 16.61 42.95 20.07
N SER A 257 16.78 41.99 19.17
CA SER A 257 18.05 41.26 19.09
C SER A 257 18.33 40.83 17.65
N ASP A 258 18.85 41.77 16.86
CA ASP A 258 19.81 41.41 15.82
C ASP A 258 20.99 40.69 16.50
N SER A 259 21.44 39.58 15.91
CA SER A 259 22.76 39.01 16.20
C SER A 259 23.42 38.66 14.87
N ASP A 260 24.14 39.63 14.33
CA ASP A 260 25.02 39.49 13.19
C ASP A 260 26.13 38.45 13.44
N THR A 261 26.53 37.81 12.33
CA THR A 261 27.91 37.40 11.99
C THR A 261 28.73 36.54 12.96
N SER A 262 28.91 35.28 12.54
CA SER A 262 30.24 34.70 12.29
C SER A 262 30.04 33.59 11.25
N ASP A 263 30.32 33.83 9.96
CA ASP A 263 31.66 33.77 9.37
C ASP A 263 32.50 32.62 9.95
N ASN A 264 32.51 31.50 9.23
CA ASN A 264 33.53 30.47 9.35
C ASN A 264 33.94 30.01 7.95
N GLU A 265 34.84 30.78 7.35
CA GLU A 265 35.66 30.38 6.20
C GLU A 265 36.64 29.25 6.62
N ASN A 266 37.35 28.67 5.62
CA ASN A 266 38.36 27.60 5.76
C ASN A 266 37.82 26.21 6.16
N GLU A 267 38.28 25.08 5.61
CA GLU A 267 39.40 24.77 4.67
C GLU A 267 38.80 23.93 3.51
N GLU A 268 39.10 24.16 2.23
CA GLU A 268 40.36 23.80 1.53
C GLU A 268 40.89 22.40 1.86
N SER A 269 40.47 21.41 1.06
CA SER A 269 41.29 20.23 0.77
C SER A 269 41.06 19.80 -0.69
N GLU A 270 41.92 20.30 -1.56
CA GLU A 270 42.16 19.75 -2.89
C GLU A 270 42.72 18.33 -2.73
N GLU A 271 42.11 17.32 -3.38
CA GLU A 271 42.85 16.15 -3.86
C GLU A 271 42.41 15.89 -5.30
N GLU A 272 43.17 16.49 -6.22
CA GLU A 272 43.24 16.07 -7.62
C GLU A 272 43.98 14.73 -7.66
N ASP A 273 43.34 13.68 -8.15
CA ASP A 273 44.02 12.42 -8.47
C ASP A 273 44.07 12.29 -10.01
N GLU A 274 44.94 13.11 -10.60
CA GLU A 274 45.31 13.00 -12.02
C GLU A 274 46.22 11.78 -12.21
N THR A 275 45.63 10.62 -12.51
CA THR A 275 46.40 9.50 -13.09
C THR A 275 46.56 9.71 -14.59
N ASP A 276 47.52 10.56 -14.93
CA ASP A 276 48.01 10.78 -16.29
C ASP A 276 48.81 9.55 -16.80
N ASP A 277 48.85 9.41 -18.13
CA ASP A 277 49.84 8.70 -18.95
C ASP A 277 50.35 7.29 -18.52
N GLU A 278 50.05 6.27 -19.34
CA GLU A 278 51.12 5.71 -20.18
C GLU A 278 50.56 5.29 -21.54
N SER A 279 50.91 6.09 -22.53
CA SER A 279 50.72 5.83 -23.95
C SER A 279 51.78 4.84 -24.48
N ILE A 280 51.38 3.58 -24.71
CA ILE A 280 52.18 2.62 -25.47
C ILE A 280 51.75 2.61 -26.94
N SER A 281 52.61 3.19 -27.78
CA SER A 281 52.55 3.19 -29.24
C SER A 281 53.14 1.93 -29.87
N ASP A 282 52.71 1.65 -31.11
CA ASP A 282 53.39 0.89 -32.15
C ASP A 282 53.77 -0.59 -31.89
N GLU A 283 53.27 -1.48 -32.75
CA GLU A 283 54.09 -1.84 -33.92
C GLU A 283 53.24 -2.29 -35.11
N SER A 284 53.67 -1.94 -36.32
CA SER A 284 53.09 -2.40 -37.59
C SER A 284 53.88 -3.60 -38.11
N SER A 285 53.20 -4.60 -38.67
CA SER A 285 53.82 -5.45 -39.70
C SER A 285 52.77 -5.97 -40.68
N GLU A 286 53.00 -5.70 -41.96
CA GLU A 286 52.34 -6.37 -43.07
C GLU A 286 52.76 -7.85 -43.13
N GLY A 287 51.91 -8.68 -43.75
CA GLY A 287 52.13 -10.12 -43.94
C GLY A 287 50.94 -10.81 -44.60
#